data_AF-A0A949WAV2-F1
#
_entry.id   AF-A0A949WAV2-F1
#
_cell.length_a   1.000
_cell.length_b   1.000
_cell.length_c   1.000
_cell.angle_alpha   90.00
_cell.angle_beta   90.00
_cell.angle_gamma   90.00
#
_symmetry.space_group_name_H-M   'P 1'
#
loop_
_entity.id
_entity.type
_entity.pdbx_description
1 polymer ?
#
loop_
_entity_poly.entity_id
_entity_poly.type
_entity_poly.pdbx_seq_one_letter_code
_entity_poly.pdbx_strand_id
1 'polypeptide(L)'
;MTNDYSLDDLLDFLSHTGNKGMMPTATSRAFAVAARNVFGVLDPEEQKNIGKISLEAVIKRFNNKRARDFNPGSLKEYARRVQRAVELFEQWKENPADFSVKTRATNTRRKSTKIKNGDNVKERASTSTDPVTTPVPSGRHGTYQSSFPVGTGRVITISNIPEDLSSSEAEKLAQFVRMLAVA
;
A
#
# COMPACT_ATOMS: atom_id res chain seq x y z
N MET A 1 -18.36 -21.14 -23.87
CA MET A 1 -18.54 -20.27 -22.68
C MET A 1 -17.50 -19.17 -22.82
N THR A 2 -17.93 -17.94 -23.11
CA THR A 2 -17.04 -16.78 -23.20
C THR A 2 -16.53 -16.51 -21.80
N ASN A 3 -15.33 -16.99 -21.52
CA ASN A 3 -14.67 -16.76 -20.26
C ASN A 3 -14.20 -15.31 -20.33
N ASP A 4 -15.06 -14.39 -19.89
CA ASP A 4 -14.77 -12.96 -19.98
C ASP A 4 -13.63 -12.66 -18.98
N TYR A 5 -12.46 -12.44 -19.57
CA TYR A 5 -11.20 -12.03 -18.93
C TYR A 5 -10.98 -10.56 -19.28
N SER A 6 -11.88 -9.69 -18.82
CA SER A 6 -11.73 -8.24 -18.95
C SER A 6 -11.18 -7.62 -17.66
N LEU A 7 -10.73 -6.37 -17.74
CA LEU A 7 -10.35 -5.60 -16.56
C LEU A 7 -11.54 -5.41 -15.61
N ASP A 8 -12.73 -5.20 -16.14
CA ASP A 8 -13.94 -4.99 -15.35
C ASP A 8 -14.32 -6.25 -14.57
N ASP A 9 -14.22 -7.43 -15.18
CA ASP A 9 -14.46 -8.71 -14.50
C ASP A 9 -13.48 -8.93 -13.33
N LEU A 10 -12.22 -8.56 -13.50
CA LEU A 10 -11.22 -8.63 -12.43
C LEU A 10 -11.58 -7.69 -11.27
N LEU A 11 -12.02 -6.47 -11.58
CA LEU A 11 -12.42 -5.49 -10.57
C LEU A 11 -13.71 -5.89 -9.85
N ASP A 12 -14.66 -6.48 -10.56
CA ASP A 12 -15.89 -7.03 -10.00
C ASP A 12 -15.60 -8.22 -9.10
N PHE A 13 -14.70 -9.12 -9.50
CA PHE A 13 -14.24 -10.21 -8.65
C PHE A 13 -13.61 -9.71 -7.34
N LEU A 14 -12.71 -8.72 -7.41
CA LEU A 14 -12.07 -8.16 -6.22
C LEU A 14 -13.08 -7.47 -5.31
N SER A 15 -14.05 -6.76 -5.89
CA SER A 15 -15.15 -6.14 -5.14
C SER A 15 -16.05 -7.20 -4.49
N HIS A 16 -16.40 -8.25 -5.22
CA HIS A 16 -17.22 -9.36 -4.75
C HIS A 16 -16.58 -10.09 -3.57
N THR A 17 -15.32 -10.49 -3.71
CA THR A 17 -14.58 -11.23 -2.68
C THR A 17 -14.34 -10.41 -1.42
N GLY A 18 -14.11 -9.09 -1.56
CA GLY A 18 -14.02 -8.17 -0.43
C GLY A 18 -15.35 -7.98 0.31
N ASN A 19 -16.45 -7.85 -0.43
CA ASN A 19 -17.79 -7.62 0.13
C ASN A 19 -18.36 -8.88 0.79
N LYS A 20 -18.10 -10.07 0.24
CA LYS A 20 -18.51 -11.35 0.83
C LYS A 20 -17.60 -11.84 1.96
N GLY A 21 -16.53 -11.11 2.27
CA GLY A 21 -15.59 -11.48 3.33
C GLY A 21 -14.69 -12.68 2.98
N MET A 22 -14.61 -13.08 1.71
CA MET A 22 -13.70 -14.13 1.22
C MET A 22 -12.23 -13.66 1.22
N MET A 23 -12.03 -12.35 1.20
CA MET A 23 -10.73 -11.68 1.33
C MET A 23 -10.89 -10.45 2.23
N PRO A 24 -9.86 -10.05 3.01
CA PRO A 24 -9.91 -8.78 3.73
C PRO A 24 -10.18 -7.59 2.80
N THR A 25 -11.13 -6.73 3.17
CA THR A 25 -11.55 -5.59 2.36
C THR A 25 -10.40 -4.64 2.01
N ALA A 26 -9.43 -4.47 2.92
CA ALA A 26 -8.24 -3.67 2.65
C ALA A 26 -7.37 -4.30 1.54
N THR A 27 -7.24 -5.62 1.53
CA THR A 27 -6.48 -6.36 0.52
C THR A 27 -7.17 -6.31 -0.84
N SER A 28 -8.49 -6.52 -0.87
CA SER A 28 -9.24 -6.48 -2.14
C SER A 28 -9.19 -5.09 -2.78
N ARG A 29 -9.29 -4.02 -1.98
CA ARG A 29 -9.12 -2.63 -2.44
C ARG A 29 -7.71 -2.37 -2.95
N ALA A 30 -6.68 -2.79 -2.21
CA ALA A 30 -5.29 -2.61 -2.64
C ALA A 30 -4.99 -3.31 -3.97
N PHE A 31 -5.59 -4.49 -4.19
CA PHE A 31 -5.50 -5.21 -5.47
C PHE A 31 -6.24 -4.49 -6.58
N ALA A 32 -7.44 -3.95 -6.31
CA ALA A 32 -8.21 -3.21 -7.31
C ALA A 32 -7.50 -1.93 -7.76
N VAL A 33 -6.89 -1.19 -6.82
CA VAL A 33 -6.07 0.00 -7.13
C VAL A 33 -4.84 -0.38 -7.96
N ALA A 34 -4.16 -1.46 -7.59
CA ALA A 34 -3.01 -1.92 -8.36
C ALA A 34 -3.41 -2.33 -9.79
N ALA A 35 -4.51 -3.08 -9.94
CA ALA A 35 -5.04 -3.50 -11.23
C ALA A 35 -5.41 -2.31 -12.12
N ARG A 36 -6.12 -1.30 -11.58
CA ARG A 36 -6.45 -0.06 -12.33
C ARG A 36 -5.20 0.68 -12.81
N ASN A 37 -4.18 0.81 -11.96
CA ASN A 37 -2.96 1.52 -12.34
C ASN A 37 -2.13 0.77 -13.39
N VAL A 38 -1.99 -0.55 -13.24
CA VAL A 38 -1.18 -1.39 -14.14
C VAL A 38 -1.87 -1.63 -15.47
N PHE A 39 -3.17 -1.96 -15.48
CA PHE A 39 -3.90 -2.16 -16.73
C PHE A 39 -4.34 -0.84 -17.38
N GLY A 40 -4.38 0.27 -16.64
CA GLY A 40 -4.68 1.60 -17.18
C GLY A 40 -3.65 2.14 -18.18
N VAL A 41 -2.48 1.50 -18.32
CA VAL A 41 -1.51 1.85 -19.38
C VAL A 41 -1.77 1.15 -20.72
N LEU A 42 -2.71 0.20 -20.74
CA LEU A 42 -3.18 -0.51 -21.91
C LEU A 42 -4.24 0.30 -22.66
N ASP A 43 -4.37 0.02 -23.96
CA ASP A 43 -5.37 0.64 -24.80
C ASP A 43 -6.77 0.05 -24.49
N PRO A 44 -7.87 0.78 -24.75
CA PRO A 44 -9.22 0.32 -24.36
C PRO A 44 -9.61 -1.04 -24.94
N GLU A 45 -9.13 -1.37 -26.14
CA GLU A 45 -9.36 -2.69 -26.77
C GLU A 45 -8.57 -3.82 -26.08
N GLU A 46 -7.37 -3.51 -25.57
CA GLU A 46 -6.54 -4.44 -24.80
C GLU A 46 -7.16 -4.72 -23.42
N GLN A 47 -7.78 -3.71 -22.79
CA GLN A 47 -8.43 -3.84 -21.48
C GLN A 47 -9.66 -4.75 -21.51
N LYS A 48 -10.31 -4.89 -22.67
CA LYS A 48 -11.44 -5.82 -22.87
C LYS A 48 -11.01 -7.29 -22.82
N ASN A 49 -9.73 -7.59 -23.05
CA ASN A 49 -9.23 -8.96 -23.02
C ASN A 49 -7.81 -9.05 -22.43
N ILE A 50 -7.74 -9.01 -21.10
CA ILE A 50 -6.48 -9.11 -20.35
C ILE A 50 -5.89 -10.53 -20.38
N GLY A 51 -6.70 -11.57 -20.62
CA GLY A 51 -6.25 -12.96 -20.68
C GLY A 51 -5.36 -13.30 -21.88
N LYS A 52 -5.41 -12.51 -22.95
CA LYS A 52 -4.55 -12.68 -24.14
C LYS A 52 -3.19 -12.01 -24.02
N ILE A 53 -3.00 -11.17 -23.01
CA ILE A 53 -1.80 -10.32 -22.89
C ILE A 53 -0.92 -10.87 -21.79
N SER A 54 0.40 -10.97 -22.05
CA SER A 54 1.36 -11.38 -21.03
C SER A 54 1.40 -10.34 -19.91
N LEU A 55 1.07 -10.77 -18.68
CA LEU A 55 1.07 -9.92 -17.50
C LEU A 55 2.43 -9.25 -17.26
N GLU A 56 3.51 -9.98 -17.50
CA GLU A 56 4.88 -9.45 -17.36
C GLU A 56 5.14 -8.31 -18.35
N ALA A 57 4.65 -8.44 -19.60
CA ALA A 57 4.77 -7.39 -20.60
C ALA A 57 3.98 -6.13 -20.18
N VAL A 58 2.78 -6.30 -19.61
CA VAL A 58 1.99 -5.17 -19.07
C VAL A 58 2.73 -4.49 -17.93
N ILE A 59 3.26 -5.26 -16.97
CA ILE A 59 4.03 -4.71 -15.85
C ILE A 59 5.27 -3.96 -16.33
N LYS A 60 5.98 -4.48 -17.34
CA LYS A 60 7.12 -3.78 -17.95
C LYS A 60 6.69 -2.48 -18.62
N ARG A 61 5.58 -2.48 -19.37
CA ARG A 61 5.01 -1.26 -19.98
C ARG A 61 4.60 -0.24 -18.92
N PHE A 62 3.97 -0.69 -17.83
CA PHE A 62 3.60 0.13 -16.68
C PHE A 62 4.83 0.77 -16.04
N ASN A 63 5.86 -0.02 -15.71
CA ASN A 63 7.10 0.48 -15.12
C ASN A 63 7.75 1.54 -15.99
N ASN A 64 7.78 1.35 -17.31
CA ASN A 64 8.38 2.32 -18.23
C ASN A 64 7.55 3.61 -18.36
N LYS A 65 6.22 3.50 -18.51
CA LYS A 65 5.34 4.66 -18.69
C LYS A 65 5.16 5.48 -17.41
N ARG A 66 5.18 4.84 -16.25
CA ARG A 66 4.86 5.44 -14.94
C ARG A 66 6.08 5.59 -14.03
N ALA A 67 7.30 5.39 -14.56
CA ALA A 67 8.56 5.52 -13.81
C ALA A 67 8.74 6.87 -13.10
N ARG A 68 8.18 7.95 -13.68
CA ARG A 68 8.29 9.31 -13.12
C ARG A 68 7.21 9.62 -12.08
N ASP A 69 6.11 8.87 -12.10
CA ASP A 69 4.94 9.12 -11.26
C ASP A 69 5.02 8.35 -9.93
N PHE A 70 5.79 7.26 -9.89
CA PHE A 70 5.93 6.40 -8.71
C PHE A 70 7.38 6.11 -8.37
N ASN A 71 7.67 5.96 -7.07
CA ASN A 71 8.98 5.47 -6.64
C ASN A 71 9.15 3.97 -7.00
N PRO A 72 10.40 3.48 -7.15
CA PRO A 72 10.68 2.12 -7.60
C PRO A 72 10.05 1.01 -6.75
N GLY A 73 9.93 1.20 -5.43
CA GLY A 73 9.30 0.17 -4.60
C GLY A 73 7.78 0.16 -4.68
N SER A 74 7.14 1.29 -5.00
CA SER A 74 5.69 1.33 -5.27
C SER A 74 5.36 0.62 -6.58
N LEU A 75 6.19 0.80 -7.61
CA LEU A 75 6.11 0.03 -8.87
C LEU A 75 6.22 -1.48 -8.61
N LYS A 76 7.19 -1.89 -7.78
CA LYS A 76 7.39 -3.29 -7.39
C LYS A 76 6.19 -3.86 -6.61
N GLU A 77 5.62 -3.08 -5.70
CA GLU A 77 4.44 -3.49 -4.93
C GLU A 77 3.19 -3.59 -5.81
N TYR A 78 2.97 -2.67 -6.74
CA TYR A 78 1.87 -2.78 -7.71
C TYR A 78 2.02 -4.02 -8.60
N ALA A 79 3.23 -4.31 -9.07
CA ALA A 79 3.50 -5.53 -9.83
C ALA A 79 3.13 -6.80 -9.05
N ARG A 80 3.59 -6.91 -7.79
CA ARG A 80 3.27 -8.06 -6.91
C ARG A 80 1.78 -8.21 -6.64
N ARG A 81 1.09 -7.10 -6.36
CA ARG A 81 -0.35 -7.09 -6.08
C ARG A 81 -1.16 -7.52 -7.29
N VAL A 82 -0.81 -7.05 -8.48
CA VAL A 82 -1.50 -7.43 -9.71
C VAL A 82 -1.25 -8.88 -10.06
N GLN A 83 -0.01 -9.38 -9.95
CA GLN A 83 0.29 -10.81 -10.12
C GLN A 83 -0.58 -11.67 -9.20
N ARG A 84 -0.66 -11.30 -7.92
CA ARG A 84 -1.47 -12.05 -6.96
C ARG A 84 -2.97 -11.94 -7.26
N ALA A 85 -3.44 -10.78 -7.70
CA ALA A 85 -4.85 -10.56 -8.04
C ALA A 85 -5.28 -11.42 -9.24
N VAL A 86 -4.46 -11.47 -10.30
CA VAL A 86 -4.72 -12.29 -11.49
C VAL A 86 -4.71 -13.78 -11.15
N GLU A 87 -3.72 -14.25 -10.39
CA GLU A 87 -3.65 -15.65 -9.93
C GLU A 87 -4.90 -16.05 -9.14
N LEU A 88 -5.37 -15.19 -8.23
CA LEU A 88 -6.60 -15.44 -7.46
C LEU A 88 -7.85 -15.41 -8.34
N PHE A 89 -7.88 -14.54 -9.35
CA PHE A 89 -8.99 -14.47 -10.29
C PHE A 89 -9.07 -15.72 -11.16
N GLU A 90 -7.93 -16.23 -11.64
CA GLU A 90 -7.85 -17.51 -12.35
C GLU A 90 -8.34 -18.66 -11.48
N GLN A 91 -7.84 -18.76 -10.24
CA GLN A 91 -8.30 -19.76 -9.27
C GLN A 91 -9.81 -19.68 -9.01
N TRP A 92 -10.36 -18.48 -8.91
CA TRP A 92 -11.80 -18.27 -8.71
C TRP A 92 -12.62 -18.66 -9.94
N LYS A 93 -12.13 -18.38 -11.15
CA LYS A 93 -12.79 -18.80 -12.40
C LYS A 93 -12.76 -20.32 -12.57
N GLU A 94 -11.70 -20.99 -12.14
CA GLU A 94 -11.58 -22.45 -12.18
C GLU A 94 -12.49 -23.13 -11.16
N ASN A 95 -12.54 -22.63 -9.92
CA ASN A 95 -13.37 -23.20 -8.87
C ASN A 95 -13.96 -22.12 -7.93
N PRO A 96 -15.10 -21.52 -8.31
CA PRO A 96 -15.70 -20.44 -7.53
C PRO A 96 -16.33 -20.91 -6.20
N ALA A 97 -16.64 -22.21 -6.06
CA ALA A 97 -17.32 -22.76 -4.89
C ALA A 97 -16.38 -22.99 -3.69
N ASP A 98 -15.10 -23.27 -3.94
CA ASP A 98 -14.09 -23.55 -2.91
C ASP A 98 -13.07 -22.41 -2.75
N PHE A 99 -13.36 -21.23 -3.30
CA PHE A 99 -12.43 -20.11 -3.26
C PHE A 99 -12.25 -19.57 -1.83
N SER A 100 -11.02 -19.65 -1.32
CA SER A 100 -10.64 -19.10 -0.02
C SER A 100 -9.24 -18.51 -0.05
N VAL A 101 -9.09 -17.26 0.39
CA VAL A 101 -7.78 -16.61 0.45
C VAL A 101 -7.10 -16.95 1.76
N LYS A 102 -6.03 -17.76 1.71
CA LYS A 102 -5.12 -17.98 2.83
C LYS A 102 -4.31 -16.71 3.11
N THR A 103 -4.89 -15.75 3.80
CA THR A 103 -4.13 -14.62 4.33
C THR A 103 -3.37 -15.08 5.57
N ARG A 104 -2.05 -14.92 5.57
CA ARG A 104 -1.22 -15.16 6.77
C ARG A 104 -1.74 -14.23 7.87
N ALA A 105 -2.38 -14.80 8.89
CA ALA A 105 -2.83 -14.05 10.05
C ALA A 105 -1.64 -13.22 10.57
N THR A 106 -1.75 -11.90 10.48
CA THR A 106 -0.74 -11.00 11.02
C THR A 106 -0.93 -11.03 12.52
N ASN A 107 -0.29 -12.00 13.19
CA ASN A 107 -0.22 -12.04 14.63
C ASN A 107 0.67 -10.87 15.07
N THR A 108 0.09 -9.67 15.17
CA THR A 108 0.70 -8.52 15.84
C THR A 108 0.83 -8.88 17.32
N ARG A 109 1.89 -9.60 17.66
CA ARG A 109 2.39 -9.68 19.02
C ARG A 109 2.83 -8.27 19.38
N ARG A 110 1.97 -7.57 20.12
CA ARG A 110 2.32 -6.37 20.89
C ARG A 110 3.49 -6.73 21.80
N LYS A 111 4.72 -6.47 21.38
CA LYS A 111 5.88 -6.49 22.27
C LYS A 111 5.85 -5.17 23.02
N SER A 112 5.13 -5.15 24.14
CA SER A 112 5.22 -4.07 25.12
C SER A 112 6.63 -4.08 25.69
N THR A 113 7.47 -3.14 25.27
CA THR A 113 8.77 -2.88 25.89
C THR A 113 8.52 -2.30 27.27
N LYS A 114 8.54 -3.18 28.28
CA LYS A 114 8.57 -2.79 29.69
C LYS A 114 9.96 -2.20 29.97
N ILE A 115 10.02 -0.89 30.05
CA ILE A 115 11.18 -0.13 30.54
C ILE A 115 11.40 -0.53 32.00
N LYS A 116 12.59 -1.02 32.32
CA LYS A 116 13.13 -1.03 33.68
C LYS A 116 14.41 -0.21 33.66
N ASN A 117 14.39 0.91 34.38
CA ASN A 117 15.55 1.69 34.76
C ASN A 117 16.57 0.82 35.51
N GLY A 118 17.84 1.10 35.28
CA GLY A 118 18.96 0.58 36.05
C GLY A 118 20.24 1.30 35.61
N ASP A 119 20.61 2.33 36.36
CA ASP A 119 21.86 3.08 36.29
C ASP A 119 23.10 2.20 36.13
N ASN A 120 23.95 2.54 35.16
CA ASN A 120 25.38 2.61 35.45
C ASN A 120 26.14 3.53 34.49
N VAL A 121 26.89 4.45 35.10
CA VAL A 121 27.78 5.44 34.51
C VAL A 121 29.12 4.79 34.19
N LYS A 122 29.66 4.96 32.97
CA LYS A 122 31.10 5.27 32.80
C LYS A 122 31.44 5.86 31.42
N GLU A 123 31.63 7.17 31.48
CA GLU A 123 32.52 8.07 30.76
C GLU A 123 33.74 7.47 30.02
N ARG A 124 33.90 7.84 28.73
CA ARG A 124 35.08 8.58 28.25
C ARG A 124 34.87 9.17 26.84
N ALA A 125 35.21 10.46 26.74
CA ALA A 125 35.28 11.35 25.57
C ALA A 125 36.27 10.83 24.49
N SER A 126 36.33 11.30 23.23
CA SER A 126 36.23 12.68 22.74
C SER A 126 36.06 12.74 21.21
N THR A 127 35.37 13.80 20.76
CA THR A 127 35.63 14.65 19.58
C THR A 127 35.80 14.03 18.19
N SER A 128 34.82 14.26 17.31
CA SER A 128 35.02 14.93 16.01
C SER A 128 33.69 15.48 15.49
N THR A 129 33.75 16.74 15.11
CA THR A 129 32.68 17.62 14.61
C THR A 129 32.43 17.32 13.14
N ASP A 130 31.19 17.01 12.75
CA ASP A 130 30.58 17.37 11.46
C ASP A 130 29.09 16.95 11.43
N PRO A 131 28.23 17.63 10.65
CA PRO A 131 26.79 17.64 10.89
C PRO A 131 26.17 16.29 10.57
N VAL A 132 25.46 15.75 11.57
CA VAL A 132 24.57 14.59 11.42
C VAL A 132 23.48 14.97 10.41
N THR A 133 23.75 14.67 9.14
CA THR A 133 22.68 14.46 8.15
C THR A 133 21.89 13.30 8.70
N THR A 134 20.77 13.62 9.34
CA THR A 134 19.83 12.61 9.82
C THR A 134 19.42 11.81 8.58
N PRO A 135 19.70 10.49 8.50
CA PRO A 135 19.21 9.70 7.40
C PRO A 135 17.70 9.71 7.50
N VAL A 136 17.05 10.44 6.59
CA VAL A 136 15.61 10.38 6.38
C VAL A 136 15.30 8.90 6.18
N PRO A 137 14.50 8.24 7.04
CA PRO A 137 14.12 6.87 6.79
C PRO A 137 13.31 6.89 5.50
N SER A 138 13.88 6.28 4.46
CA SER A 138 13.28 6.08 3.15
C SER A 138 11.83 5.66 3.37
N GLY A 139 10.90 6.50 2.89
CA GLY A 139 9.47 6.31 3.07
C GLY A 139 9.08 4.86 2.77
N ARG A 140 8.30 4.26 3.68
CA ARG A 140 7.68 2.96 3.41
C ARG A 140 6.91 3.09 2.09
N HIS A 141 7.25 2.26 1.11
CA HIS A 141 6.68 2.30 -0.24
C HIS A 141 5.14 2.42 -0.18
N GLY A 142 4.58 3.42 -0.87
CA GLY A 142 3.15 3.74 -0.86
C GLY A 142 2.68 4.65 0.28
N THR A 143 3.57 5.41 0.91
CA THR A 143 3.17 6.45 1.88
C THR A 143 3.90 7.79 1.69
N TYR A 144 3.18 8.89 1.85
CA TYR A 144 3.70 10.25 1.90
C TYR A 144 4.15 10.63 3.31
N GLN A 145 5.16 11.48 3.37
CA GLN A 145 5.59 12.20 4.56
C GLN A 145 5.58 13.69 4.26
N SER A 146 4.93 14.48 5.12
CA SER A 146 4.85 15.93 4.96
C SER A 146 5.04 16.62 6.31
N SER A 147 5.77 17.73 6.29
CA SER A 147 6.05 18.54 7.47
C SER A 147 5.42 19.92 7.30
N PHE A 148 4.72 20.39 8.32
CA PHE A 148 4.10 21.70 8.31
C PHE A 148 4.27 22.40 9.66
N PRO A 149 4.41 23.73 9.67
CA PRO A 149 4.50 24.50 10.91
C PRO A 149 3.15 24.52 11.62
N VAL A 150 3.16 24.39 12.95
CA VAL A 150 1.98 24.49 13.82
C VAL A 150 2.26 25.51 14.92
N GLY A 151 1.66 26.68 14.80
CA GLY A 151 1.90 27.80 15.73
C GLY A 151 3.33 28.37 15.65
N THR A 152 3.75 29.08 16.69
CA THR A 152 5.08 29.72 16.74
C THR A 152 6.16 28.70 17.12
N GLY A 153 7.04 28.38 16.16
CA GLY A 153 8.29 27.65 16.41
C GLY A 153 8.21 26.13 16.51
N ARG A 154 7.07 25.51 16.14
CA ARG A 154 6.92 24.04 16.10
C ARG A 154 6.63 23.59 14.68
N VAL A 155 7.30 22.54 14.24
CA VAL A 155 7.03 21.86 12.97
C VAL A 155 6.58 20.45 13.30
N ILE A 156 5.42 20.06 12.76
CA ILE A 156 4.91 18.70 12.89
C ILE A 156 5.20 17.97 11.58
N THR A 157 5.78 16.78 11.71
CA THR A 157 5.97 15.86 10.58
C THR A 157 4.94 14.75 10.71
N ILE A 158 4.07 14.62 9.71
CA ILE A 158 3.19 13.46 9.59
C ILE A 158 3.88 12.46 8.65
N SER A 159 4.06 11.23 9.13
CA SER A 159 4.63 10.11 8.38
C SER A 159 3.61 8.99 8.20
N ASN A 160 3.81 8.15 7.18
CA ASN A 160 2.95 7.01 6.83
C ASN A 160 1.53 7.41 6.34
N ILE A 161 1.37 8.55 5.67
CA ILE A 161 0.09 8.88 5.03
C ILE A 161 -0.07 8.02 3.78
N PRO A 162 -1.13 7.22 3.62
CA PRO A 162 -1.35 6.46 2.39
C PRO A 162 -1.46 7.37 1.15
N GLU A 163 -0.91 6.96 0.00
CA GLU A 163 -1.06 7.75 -1.24
C GLU A 163 -2.51 7.78 -1.74
N ASP A 164 -3.33 6.81 -1.34
CA ASP A 164 -4.73 6.64 -1.71
C ASP A 164 -5.71 7.06 -0.59
N LEU A 165 -5.28 7.95 0.31
CA LEU A 165 -6.11 8.46 1.41
C LEU A 165 -7.37 9.13 0.88
N SER A 166 -8.55 8.55 1.17
CA SER A 166 -9.83 9.16 0.79
C SER A 166 -10.18 10.35 1.68
N SER A 167 -11.02 11.27 1.19
CA SER A 167 -11.51 12.40 1.99
C SER A 167 -12.19 11.95 3.30
N SER A 168 -12.89 10.82 3.27
CA SER A 168 -13.55 10.26 4.47
C SER A 168 -12.58 9.75 5.53
N GLU A 169 -11.41 9.25 5.13
CA GLU A 169 -10.36 8.79 6.05
C GLU A 169 -9.53 9.96 6.56
N ALA A 170 -9.28 10.95 5.71
CA ALA A 170 -8.69 12.22 6.12
C ALA A 170 -9.53 12.92 7.20
N GLU A 171 -10.86 12.93 7.06
CA GLU A 171 -11.78 13.48 8.06
C GLU A 171 -11.66 12.76 9.41
N LYS A 172 -11.56 11.43 9.40
CA LYS A 172 -11.37 10.62 10.62
C LYS A 172 -10.05 10.93 11.31
N LEU A 173 -8.96 11.07 10.53
CA LEU A 173 -7.67 11.48 11.07
C LEU A 173 -7.74 12.89 11.68
N ALA A 174 -8.42 13.82 11.03
CA ALA A 174 -8.62 15.17 11.55
C ALA A 174 -9.41 15.16 12.87
N GLN A 175 -10.46 14.34 12.98
CA GLN A 175 -11.22 14.17 14.22
C GLN A 175 -10.36 13.60 15.35
N PHE A 176 -9.52 12.61 15.05
CA PHE A 176 -8.57 12.06 16.03
C PHE A 176 -7.59 13.13 16.53
N VAL A 177 -7.02 13.94 15.63
CA VAL A 177 -6.13 15.04 16.01
C VAL A 177 -6.87 16.10 16.86
N ARG A 178 -8.12 16.43 16.50
CA ARG A 178 -8.97 17.33 17.31
C ARG A 178 -9.23 16.77 18.71
N MET A 179 -9.43 15.47 18.86
CA MET A 179 -9.63 14.83 20.17
C MET A 179 -8.39 14.95 21.07
N LEU A 180 -7.19 14.99 20.50
CA LEU A 180 -5.94 15.17 21.25
C LEU A 180 -5.65 16.63 21.62
N ALA A 181 -6.36 17.58 21.02
CA ALA A 181 -6.19 18.98 21.34
C ALA A 181 -6.81 19.26 22.72
N VAL A 182 -5.99 19.76 23.64
CA VAL A 182 -6.47 20.30 24.92
C VAL A 182 -6.91 21.74 24.69
N ALA A 183 -8.12 22.08 25.16
CA ALA A 183 -8.69 23.42 25.08
C ALA A 183 -7.98 24.41 25.99
#